data_AF-A0A7C5KAF0-F1
#
_entry.id   AF-A0A7C5KAF0-F1
#
_cell.length_a   1.000
_cell.length_b   1.000
_cell.length_c   1.000
_cell.angle_alpha   90.00
_cell.angle_beta   90.00
_cell.angle_gamma   90.00
#
_symmetry.space_group_name_H-M   'P 1'
#
loop_
_entity.id
_entity.type
_entity.pdbx_description
1 polymer ?
#
loop_
_entity_poly.entity_id
_entity_poly.type
_entity_poly.pdbx_seq_one_letter_code
_entity_poly.pdbx_strand_id
1 'polypeptide(L)'
;LISVFQGVGKLQAGQITEADLAKLEQSACPTCGSCAGMFTANSMNCLCEALGMALPGNGTILAVSKEREALYLRAARAILQLIAKDIKPRDIATLEAFDNALALDVAMGGSTNTILHTLAVAREAGIQYDIGRIDQISRRVPCLCKVSPSSDYHIQDVQRAGGIHTILGELKRMGALHTGCLTVTGKTIGENIDEWDVRSEKCTEWAKAARVSGASAIVVDPNDKLGMAARTASGNLAPKPLLFHPGNETAITLWRDAAAWNAGDLAAELALYSEKVAVKMPDGTALKGKEALRAAIEQQHRESQGLVRAELGDYRGEPVLLFWKYQKTGSREKTGMVRVKRLKNWVITRAEYDTNPKHLAKVQSSGLMPHDPAFMFKAEDCIRTKTSAYLPEGGLAILYGQLAPQGSVVKTAGISDGFKQRCGPGFVFEGPCVIFESQEDACAGILAGKVKEGDVVIIRNEGPKGGPGMQEMLSPTSYIVGMGLSDKVALITDGRFSGGTAGACIGHVSPEAAEGGPIGRLKNGDRIRIDFPNRRIDICVPEAEWAARQPVAVKRDLTGWLARYQKQVTNASQGGVLA
;
A
#
# COMPACT_ATOMS: atom_id res chain seq x y z
N LEU A 1 -10.26 3.49 -8.11
CA LEU A 1 -10.15 4.95 -8.34
C LEU A 1 -9.32 5.29 -9.58
N ILE A 2 -8.02 4.99 -9.64
CA ILE A 2 -7.17 5.30 -10.82
C ILE A 2 -7.76 4.75 -12.14
N SER A 3 -8.32 3.55 -12.10
CA SER A 3 -9.00 2.92 -13.24
C SER A 3 -10.10 3.80 -13.86
N VAL A 4 -10.80 4.60 -13.06
CA VAL A 4 -11.84 5.53 -13.54
C VAL A 4 -11.21 6.70 -14.30
N PHE A 5 -10.17 7.32 -13.74
CA PHE A 5 -9.46 8.42 -14.39
C PHE A 5 -8.79 7.99 -15.70
N GLN A 6 -8.16 6.81 -15.71
CA GLN A 6 -7.66 6.21 -16.94
C GLN A 6 -8.80 5.89 -17.92
N GLY A 7 -9.95 5.44 -17.41
CA GLY A 7 -11.17 5.21 -18.20
C GLY A 7 -11.62 6.45 -18.97
N VAL A 8 -11.58 7.64 -18.36
CA VAL A 8 -11.90 8.90 -19.06
C VAL A 8 -10.96 9.14 -20.25
N GLY A 9 -9.66 8.96 -20.07
CA GLY A 9 -8.69 9.08 -21.17
C GLY A 9 -8.90 8.03 -22.26
N LYS A 10 -9.23 6.79 -21.87
CA LYS A 10 -9.54 5.70 -22.81
C LYS A 10 -10.83 5.96 -23.60
N LEU A 11 -11.85 6.54 -22.97
CA LEU A 11 -13.10 6.92 -23.64
C LEU A 11 -12.82 7.98 -24.71
N GLN A 12 -12.02 9.00 -24.37
CA GLN A 12 -11.61 10.04 -25.32
C GLN A 12 -10.80 9.45 -26.50
N ALA A 13 -9.97 8.44 -26.23
CA ALA A 13 -9.22 7.71 -27.25
C ALA A 13 -10.06 6.67 -28.03
N GLY A 14 -11.36 6.54 -27.75
CA GLY A 14 -12.27 5.57 -28.41
C GLY A 14 -12.02 4.11 -28.04
N GLN A 15 -11.32 3.83 -26.94
CA GLN A 15 -10.92 2.48 -26.51
C GLN A 15 -11.96 1.77 -25.63
N ILE A 16 -12.86 2.53 -24.98
CA ILE A 16 -13.97 2.01 -24.17
C ILE A 16 -15.25 2.77 -24.47
N THR A 17 -16.40 2.20 -24.11
CA THR A 17 -17.71 2.88 -24.23
C THR A 17 -18.08 3.66 -22.97
N GLU A 18 -19.06 4.57 -23.06
CA GLU A 18 -19.63 5.24 -21.88
C GLU A 18 -20.21 4.23 -20.87
N ALA A 19 -20.81 3.14 -21.35
CA ALA A 19 -21.34 2.08 -20.51
C ALA A 19 -20.23 1.34 -19.74
N ASP A 20 -19.04 1.19 -20.33
CA ASP A 20 -17.89 0.60 -19.65
C ASP A 20 -17.33 1.56 -18.59
N LEU A 21 -17.27 2.87 -18.89
CA LEU A 21 -16.86 3.86 -17.91
C LEU A 21 -17.82 3.92 -16.71
N ALA A 22 -19.13 3.86 -16.95
CA ALA A 22 -20.14 3.81 -15.89
C ALA A 22 -19.97 2.57 -14.99
N LYS A 23 -19.63 1.41 -15.56
CA LYS A 23 -19.30 0.21 -14.76
C LYS A 23 -18.04 0.40 -13.93
N LEU A 24 -17.00 1.05 -14.46
CA LEU A 24 -15.78 1.37 -13.71
C LEU A 24 -16.09 2.30 -12.54
N GLU A 25 -16.88 3.35 -12.76
CA GLU A 25 -17.30 4.29 -11.72
C GLU A 25 -18.03 3.57 -10.57
N GLN A 26 -19.02 2.74 -10.90
CA GLN A 26 -19.85 2.04 -9.92
C GLN A 26 -19.10 0.98 -9.09
N SER A 27 -17.94 0.54 -9.55
CA SER A 27 -17.13 -0.52 -8.91
C SER A 27 -15.82 -0.04 -8.29
N ALA A 28 -15.42 1.21 -8.54
CA ALA A 28 -14.09 1.70 -8.17
C ALA A 28 -13.86 1.91 -6.67
N CYS A 29 -14.93 2.08 -5.89
CA CYS A 29 -14.90 2.36 -4.45
C CYS A 29 -15.90 1.43 -3.71
N PRO A 30 -15.58 0.12 -3.60
CA PRO A 30 -16.52 -0.87 -3.13
C PRO A 30 -16.70 -0.90 -1.60
N THR A 31 -16.06 0.00 -0.83
CA THR A 31 -16.18 0.09 0.64
C THR A 31 -15.59 1.39 1.20
N CYS A 32 -15.82 1.65 2.48
CA CYS A 32 -15.09 2.66 3.22
C CYS A 32 -13.62 2.23 3.44
N GLY A 33 -12.73 3.22 3.49
CA GLY A 33 -11.30 3.03 3.61
C GLY A 33 -10.54 4.03 2.76
N SER A 34 -9.23 4.10 2.98
CA SER A 34 -8.32 4.80 2.08
C SER A 34 -8.22 4.09 0.72
N CYS A 35 -7.62 4.76 -0.26
CA CYS A 35 -7.25 4.14 -1.53
C CYS A 35 -6.43 2.86 -1.29
N ALA A 36 -6.67 1.80 -2.06
CA ALA A 36 -6.02 0.50 -1.85
C ALA A 36 -4.54 0.43 -2.29
N GLY A 37 -4.10 1.34 -3.16
CA GLY A 37 -2.70 1.44 -3.59
C GLY A 37 -1.81 2.20 -2.59
N MET A 38 -0.50 2.23 -2.84
CA MET A 38 0.49 2.95 -2.04
C MET A 38 0.54 4.44 -2.39
N PHE A 39 -0.57 5.10 -2.11
CA PHE A 39 -0.69 6.56 -2.12
C PHE A 39 -0.49 7.13 -0.72
N THR A 40 -0.56 8.45 -0.59
CA THR A 40 -0.26 9.21 0.63
C THR A 40 -0.93 8.65 1.88
N ALA A 41 -2.21 8.29 1.82
CA ALA A 41 -2.93 7.76 2.98
C ALA A 41 -2.35 6.44 3.50
N ASN A 42 -2.02 5.50 2.61
CA ASN A 42 -1.42 4.23 3.03
C ASN A 42 0.04 4.44 3.41
N SER A 43 0.83 5.20 2.63
CA SER A 43 2.23 5.45 2.95
C SER A 43 2.37 6.11 4.33
N MET A 44 1.65 7.19 4.61
CA MET A 44 1.70 7.85 5.93
C MET A 44 1.28 6.91 7.07
N ASN A 45 0.22 6.10 6.89
CA ASN A 45 -0.18 5.13 7.91
C ASN A 45 0.90 4.06 8.17
N CYS A 46 1.61 3.62 7.13
CA CYS A 46 2.73 2.68 7.24
C CYS A 46 3.92 3.34 7.94
N LEU A 47 4.23 4.59 7.60
CA LEU A 47 5.32 5.37 8.20
C LEU A 47 5.07 5.60 9.70
N CYS A 48 3.82 5.77 10.13
CA CYS A 48 3.49 5.86 11.55
C CYS A 48 3.88 4.60 12.34
N GLU A 49 3.84 3.40 11.73
CA GLU A 49 4.34 2.17 12.39
C GLU A 49 5.87 2.20 12.53
N ALA A 50 6.59 2.58 11.48
CA ALA A 50 8.05 2.65 11.49
C ALA A 50 8.63 3.76 12.37
N LEU A 51 7.94 4.90 12.44
CA LEU A 51 8.23 5.99 13.37
C LEU A 51 7.96 5.58 14.82
N GLY A 52 7.20 4.50 15.04
CA GLY A 52 6.80 4.04 16.37
C GLY A 52 5.59 4.77 16.95
N MET A 53 4.89 5.60 16.16
CA MET A 53 3.72 6.39 16.57
C MET A 53 2.39 5.65 16.40
N ALA A 54 2.40 4.48 15.75
CA ALA A 54 1.24 3.62 15.60
C ALA A 54 1.54 2.18 16.04
N LEU A 55 0.50 1.49 16.50
CA LEU A 55 0.61 0.09 16.89
C LEU A 55 0.84 -0.81 15.66
N PRO A 56 1.53 -1.95 15.84
CA PRO A 56 1.69 -2.93 14.78
C PRO A 56 0.36 -3.36 14.15
N GLY A 57 0.32 -3.31 12.81
CA GLY A 57 -0.84 -3.59 11.97
C GLY A 57 -1.64 -2.35 11.54
N ASN A 58 -1.30 -1.15 12.01
CA ASN A 58 -2.03 0.07 11.69
C ASN A 58 -2.10 0.40 10.19
N GLY A 59 -1.02 0.19 9.46
CA GLY A 59 -0.86 0.53 8.05
C GLY A 59 -1.58 -0.42 7.10
N THR A 60 -1.75 -1.68 7.48
CA THR A 60 -2.14 -2.74 6.54
C THR A 60 -3.42 -3.50 6.91
N ILE A 61 -3.85 -3.49 8.18
CA ILE A 61 -5.13 -4.12 8.57
C ILE A 61 -6.30 -3.42 7.85
N LEU A 62 -7.24 -4.16 7.27
CA LEU A 62 -8.30 -3.55 6.44
C LEU A 62 -9.37 -2.81 7.26
N ALA A 63 -9.90 -1.72 6.72
CA ALA A 63 -10.81 -0.81 7.43
C ALA A 63 -12.07 -1.47 8.01
N VAL A 64 -12.67 -2.40 7.25
CA VAL A 64 -13.92 -3.09 7.62
C VAL A 64 -13.71 -4.42 8.36
N SER A 65 -12.48 -4.69 8.79
CA SER A 65 -12.12 -5.97 9.42
C SER A 65 -12.30 -5.94 10.94
N LYS A 66 -12.52 -7.11 11.57
CA LYS A 66 -12.60 -7.20 13.04
C LYS A 66 -11.24 -6.99 13.71
N GLU A 67 -10.15 -7.21 12.99
CA GLU A 67 -8.80 -6.91 13.44
C GLU A 67 -8.60 -5.40 13.57
N ARG A 68 -9.27 -4.59 12.74
CA ARG A 68 -9.27 -3.13 12.87
C ARG A 68 -10.02 -2.70 14.13
N GLU A 69 -11.15 -3.31 14.46
CA GLU A 69 -11.85 -3.10 15.73
C GLU A 69 -10.97 -3.50 16.93
N ALA A 70 -10.31 -4.65 16.86
CA ALA A 70 -9.37 -5.11 17.89
C ALA A 70 -8.18 -4.14 18.05
N LEU A 71 -7.70 -3.55 16.96
CA LEU A 71 -6.65 -2.53 16.97
C LEU A 71 -7.11 -1.26 17.71
N TYR A 72 -8.36 -0.82 17.55
CA TYR A 72 -8.90 0.31 18.30
C TYR A 72 -8.87 0.06 19.81
N LEU A 73 -9.29 -1.13 20.24
CA LEU A 73 -9.25 -1.53 21.65
C LEU A 73 -7.81 -1.62 22.18
N ARG A 74 -6.87 -2.10 21.35
CA ARG A 74 -5.43 -2.10 21.70
C ARG A 74 -4.89 -0.67 21.84
N ALA A 75 -5.25 0.23 20.94
CA ALA A 75 -4.84 1.64 21.00
C ALA A 75 -5.36 2.34 22.26
N ALA A 76 -6.64 2.10 22.61
CA ALA A 76 -7.26 2.63 23.82
C ALA A 76 -6.56 2.15 25.11
N ARG A 77 -6.05 0.92 25.13
CA ARG A 77 -5.25 0.41 26.26
C ARG A 77 -3.82 0.96 26.25
N ALA A 78 -3.21 1.05 25.06
CA ALA A 78 -1.85 1.53 24.90
C ALA A 78 -1.70 2.98 25.40
N ILE A 79 -2.65 3.87 25.08
CA ILE A 79 -2.57 5.26 25.54
C ILE A 79 -2.61 5.38 27.07
N LEU A 80 -3.38 4.54 27.77
CA LEU A 80 -3.39 4.52 29.24
C LEU A 80 -2.02 4.09 29.80
N GLN A 81 -1.34 3.14 29.15
CA GLN A 81 0.01 2.74 29.53
C GLN A 81 1.05 3.82 29.25
N LEU A 82 0.93 4.54 28.13
CA LEU A 82 1.82 5.66 27.80
C LEU A 82 1.68 6.78 28.82
N ILE A 83 0.45 7.14 29.20
CA ILE A 83 0.18 8.14 30.26
C ILE A 83 0.78 7.67 31.59
N ALA A 84 0.56 6.42 31.98
CA ALA A 84 1.10 5.89 33.24
C ALA A 84 2.64 5.87 33.29
N LYS A 85 3.30 5.74 32.14
CA LYS A 85 4.76 5.76 32.00
C LYS A 85 5.32 7.15 31.64
N ASP A 86 4.46 8.16 31.49
CA ASP A 86 4.81 9.51 31.02
C ASP A 86 5.59 9.54 29.68
N ILE A 87 5.27 8.63 28.75
CA ILE A 87 5.88 8.58 27.41
C ILE A 87 5.15 9.57 26.49
N LYS A 88 5.89 10.55 25.97
CA LYS A 88 5.39 11.65 25.12
C LYS A 88 5.77 11.44 23.65
N PRO A 89 5.08 12.10 22.70
CA PRO A 89 5.39 11.99 21.28
C PRO A 89 6.86 12.26 20.93
N ARG A 90 7.51 13.24 21.58
CA ARG A 90 8.94 13.56 21.33
C ARG A 90 9.92 12.56 21.94
N ASP A 91 9.48 11.70 22.85
CA ASP A 91 10.29 10.57 23.35
C ASP A 91 10.35 9.43 22.31
N ILE A 92 9.40 9.39 21.39
CA ILE A 92 9.28 8.41 20.31
C ILE A 92 9.84 8.97 19.00
N ALA A 93 9.37 10.16 18.60
CA ALA A 93 9.76 10.88 17.40
C ALA A 93 11.16 11.47 17.57
N THR A 94 12.16 10.60 17.47
CA THR A 94 13.60 10.89 17.49
C THR A 94 14.14 10.93 16.06
N LEU A 95 15.36 11.45 15.88
CA LEU A 95 16.04 11.50 14.59
C LEU A 95 16.13 10.10 13.95
N GLU A 96 16.49 9.09 14.75
CA GLU A 96 16.61 7.69 14.37
C GLU A 96 15.26 7.07 14.00
N ALA A 97 14.17 7.48 14.67
CA ALA A 97 12.83 7.03 14.33
C ALA A 97 12.35 7.61 12.98
N PHE A 98 12.73 8.86 12.65
CA PHE A 98 12.51 9.42 11.31
C PHE A 98 13.33 8.69 10.25
N ASP A 99 14.61 8.37 10.53
CA ASP A 99 15.44 7.57 9.63
C ASP A 99 14.80 6.20 9.34
N ASN A 100 14.23 5.54 10.36
CA ASN A 100 13.47 4.29 10.20
C ASN A 100 12.21 4.47 9.34
N ALA A 101 11.44 5.54 9.54
CA ALA A 101 10.25 5.83 8.76
C ALA A 101 10.58 6.03 7.27
N LEU A 102 11.63 6.79 6.97
CA LEU A 102 12.09 6.98 5.59
C LEU A 102 12.70 5.71 5.00
N ALA A 103 13.40 4.89 5.79
CA ALA A 103 13.90 3.60 5.32
C ALA A 103 12.74 2.69 4.88
N LEU A 104 11.64 2.63 5.65
CA LEU A 104 10.44 1.92 5.25
C LEU A 104 9.84 2.49 3.96
N ASP A 105 9.67 3.81 3.91
CA ASP A 105 9.05 4.50 2.78
C ASP A 105 9.76 4.22 1.45
N VAL A 106 11.09 4.31 1.49
CA VAL A 106 11.98 4.00 0.39
C VAL A 106 11.89 2.53 0.00
N ALA A 107 11.87 1.62 0.98
CA ALA A 107 11.78 0.18 0.73
C ALA A 107 10.47 -0.23 0.05
N MET A 108 9.40 0.53 0.31
CA MET A 108 8.07 0.30 -0.27
C MET A 108 7.82 1.12 -1.56
N GLY A 109 8.74 2.04 -1.90
CA GLY A 109 8.49 3.05 -2.91
C GLY A 109 7.19 3.80 -2.63
N GLY A 110 7.06 4.40 -1.45
CA GLY A 110 5.85 5.11 -1.03
C GLY A 110 5.48 6.33 -1.88
N SER A 111 4.46 7.07 -1.46
CA SER A 111 4.06 8.32 -2.10
C SER A 111 5.16 9.36 -1.96
N THR A 112 5.48 10.15 -2.99
CA THR A 112 6.47 11.25 -2.86
C THR A 112 6.04 12.30 -1.82
N ASN A 113 4.75 12.40 -1.50
CA ASN A 113 4.22 13.33 -0.50
C ASN A 113 4.68 13.01 0.93
N THR A 114 5.08 11.77 1.22
CA THR A 114 5.64 11.41 2.53
C THR A 114 6.89 12.22 2.85
N ILE A 115 7.67 12.61 1.84
CA ILE A 115 8.84 13.48 2.00
C ILE A 115 8.41 14.82 2.61
N LEU A 116 7.39 15.46 2.01
CA LEU A 116 6.85 16.73 2.48
C LEU A 116 6.32 16.61 3.92
N HIS A 117 5.46 15.61 4.15
CA HIS A 117 4.86 15.40 5.47
C HIS A 117 5.88 15.06 6.54
N THR A 118 6.89 14.26 6.20
CA THR A 118 7.89 13.86 7.20
C THR A 118 8.80 15.02 7.57
N LEU A 119 9.20 15.86 6.61
CA LEU A 119 9.93 17.09 6.89
C LEU A 119 9.12 18.04 7.79
N ALA A 120 7.82 18.20 7.51
CA ALA A 120 6.93 19.01 8.32
C ALA A 120 6.82 18.48 9.76
N VAL A 121 6.56 17.18 9.93
CA VAL A 121 6.42 16.54 11.25
C VAL A 121 7.74 16.57 12.03
N ALA A 122 8.89 16.36 11.36
CA ALA A 122 10.20 16.48 12.00
C ALA A 122 10.43 17.90 12.53
N ARG A 123 10.08 18.93 11.77
CA ARG A 123 10.19 20.32 12.21
C ARG A 123 9.30 20.62 13.42
N GLU A 124 8.05 20.17 13.43
CA GLU A 124 7.15 20.30 14.57
C GLU A 124 7.66 19.54 15.82
N ALA A 125 8.36 18.42 15.60
CA ALA A 125 9.05 17.70 16.65
C ALA A 125 10.33 18.41 17.16
N GLY A 126 10.76 19.49 16.50
CA GLY A 126 12.02 20.20 16.81
C GLY A 126 13.26 19.50 16.27
N ILE A 127 13.11 18.60 15.30
CA ILE A 127 14.20 17.81 14.70
C ILE A 127 14.61 18.45 13.38
N GLN A 128 15.90 18.75 13.27
CA GLN A 128 16.50 19.16 12.02
C GLN A 128 16.61 17.94 11.09
N TYR A 129 15.78 17.92 10.05
CA TYR A 129 15.72 16.87 9.07
C TYR A 129 15.63 17.50 7.68
N ASP A 130 16.47 17.07 6.74
CA ASP A 130 16.55 17.63 5.40
C ASP A 130 16.45 16.55 4.31
N ILE A 131 16.28 16.98 3.07
CA ILE A 131 16.19 16.09 1.90
C ILE A 131 17.51 15.36 1.60
N GLY A 132 18.64 15.89 2.03
CA GLY A 132 19.95 15.27 1.83
C GLY A 132 20.08 13.98 2.63
N ARG A 133 19.54 13.97 3.86
CA ARG A 133 19.43 12.75 4.67
C ARG A 133 18.57 11.68 4.02
N ILE A 134 17.47 12.09 3.39
CA ILE A 134 16.57 11.19 2.64
C ILE A 134 17.31 10.59 1.44
N ASP A 135 18.08 11.42 0.71
CA ASP A 135 18.94 10.95 -0.40
C ASP A 135 19.92 9.87 0.06
N GLN A 136 20.59 10.07 1.20
CA GLN A 136 21.52 9.09 1.78
C GLN A 136 20.82 7.77 2.12
N ILE A 137 19.62 7.84 2.72
CA ILE A 137 18.83 6.63 3.03
C ILE A 137 18.45 5.89 1.74
N SER A 138 18.01 6.61 0.70
CA SER A 138 17.56 5.97 -0.53
C SER A 138 18.66 5.31 -1.35
N ARG A 139 19.92 5.69 -1.16
CA ARG A 139 21.09 5.01 -1.78
C ARG A 139 21.39 3.65 -1.15
N ARG A 140 21.06 3.46 0.14
CA ARG A 140 21.45 2.25 0.89
C ARG A 140 20.31 1.25 1.10
N VAL A 141 19.06 1.70 1.00
CA VAL A 141 17.87 0.86 1.24
C VAL A 141 17.33 0.34 -0.09
N PRO A 142 17.24 -0.99 -0.31
CA PRO A 142 16.65 -1.55 -1.52
C PRO A 142 15.13 -1.45 -1.53
N CYS A 143 14.51 -1.43 -2.72
CA CYS A 143 13.06 -1.54 -2.87
C CYS A 143 12.60 -3.01 -2.70
N LEU A 144 12.02 -3.32 -1.53
CA LEU A 144 11.58 -4.67 -1.13
C LEU A 144 10.12 -4.96 -1.47
N CYS A 145 9.29 -3.91 -1.55
CA CYS A 145 7.87 -4.06 -1.77
C CYS A 145 7.43 -3.05 -2.83
N LYS A 146 6.75 -3.53 -3.88
CA LYS A 146 6.06 -2.68 -4.85
C LYS A 146 4.58 -2.89 -4.70
N VAL A 147 3.85 -1.79 -4.58
CA VAL A 147 2.39 -1.76 -4.47
C VAL A 147 1.88 -0.78 -5.51
N SER A 148 0.68 -1.03 -6.03
CA SER A 148 -0.05 -0.19 -6.97
C SER A 148 0.13 1.30 -6.65
N PRO A 149 0.51 2.13 -7.63
CA PRO A 149 0.53 1.84 -9.06
C PRO A 149 1.82 1.14 -9.58
N SER A 150 2.79 0.83 -8.72
CA SER A 150 4.08 0.27 -9.15
C SER A 150 4.07 -1.25 -9.41
N SER A 151 2.96 -1.91 -9.11
CA SER A 151 2.71 -3.34 -9.32
C SER A 151 1.20 -3.59 -9.27
N ASP A 152 0.80 -4.85 -9.44
CA ASP A 152 -0.59 -5.30 -9.28
C ASP A 152 -0.99 -5.55 -7.81
N TYR A 153 -0.04 -5.48 -6.88
CA TYR A 153 -0.31 -5.66 -5.45
C TYR A 153 -0.97 -4.43 -4.84
N HIS A 154 -1.85 -4.66 -3.88
CA HIS A 154 -2.53 -3.63 -3.11
C HIS A 154 -2.27 -3.83 -1.61
N ILE A 155 -2.75 -2.90 -0.78
CA ILE A 155 -2.46 -2.92 0.67
C ILE A 155 -2.93 -4.21 1.37
N GLN A 156 -4.01 -4.83 0.90
CA GLN A 156 -4.46 -6.12 1.40
C GLN A 156 -3.46 -7.24 1.13
N ASP A 157 -2.71 -7.18 0.02
CA ASP A 157 -1.70 -8.18 -0.32
C ASP A 157 -0.46 -8.00 0.55
N VAL A 158 -0.11 -6.75 0.86
CA VAL A 158 0.94 -6.43 1.84
C VAL A 158 0.55 -6.99 3.22
N GLN A 159 -0.69 -6.78 3.68
CA GLN A 159 -1.18 -7.38 4.92
C GLN A 159 -1.04 -8.90 4.91
N ARG A 160 -1.46 -9.55 3.83
CA ARG A 160 -1.36 -11.02 3.65
C ARG A 160 0.09 -11.50 3.66
N ALA A 161 1.01 -10.73 3.11
CA ALA A 161 2.44 -11.02 3.12
C ALA A 161 3.11 -10.83 4.52
N GLY A 162 2.36 -10.33 5.51
CA GLY A 162 2.81 -10.12 6.89
C GLY A 162 2.86 -8.65 7.31
N GLY A 163 2.49 -7.73 6.41
CA GLY A 163 2.34 -6.31 6.71
C GLY A 163 3.67 -5.58 6.87
N ILE A 164 3.59 -4.40 7.49
CA ILE A 164 4.73 -3.47 7.61
C ILE A 164 5.87 -4.05 8.43
N HIS A 165 5.56 -4.80 9.48
CA HIS A 165 6.59 -5.37 10.35
C HIS A 165 7.43 -6.46 9.67
N THR A 166 6.91 -7.15 8.65
CA THR A 166 7.73 -8.05 7.83
C THR A 166 8.73 -7.27 6.95
N ILE A 167 8.32 -6.12 6.41
CA ILE A 167 9.23 -5.24 5.65
C ILE A 167 10.32 -4.68 6.56
N LEU A 168 9.93 -4.19 7.75
CA LEU A 168 10.86 -3.75 8.78
C LEU A 168 11.77 -4.90 9.26
N GLY A 169 11.27 -6.13 9.32
CA GLY A 169 12.05 -7.32 9.64
C GLY A 169 13.20 -7.56 8.66
N GLU A 170 12.95 -7.39 7.36
CA GLU A 170 14.01 -7.47 6.34
C GLU A 170 15.02 -6.33 6.49
N LEU A 171 14.55 -5.11 6.71
CA LEU A 171 15.43 -3.96 6.94
C LEU A 171 16.29 -4.13 8.20
N LYS A 172 15.72 -4.71 9.28
CA LYS A 172 16.44 -5.10 10.49
C LYS A 172 17.51 -6.15 10.18
N ARG A 173 17.18 -7.21 9.44
CA ARG A 173 18.13 -8.29 9.05
C ARG A 173 19.32 -7.78 8.25
N MET A 174 19.16 -6.71 7.48
CA MET A 174 20.26 -6.10 6.71
C MET A 174 20.96 -4.93 7.43
N GLY A 175 20.62 -4.64 8.69
CA GLY A 175 21.23 -3.55 9.45
C GLY A 175 20.83 -2.14 8.99
N ALA A 176 19.68 -2.00 8.32
CA ALA A 176 19.19 -0.73 7.78
C ALA A 176 18.21 0.01 8.72
N LEU A 177 18.05 -0.46 9.97
CA LEU A 177 17.17 0.15 10.97
C LEU A 177 17.87 0.38 12.32
N HIS A 178 17.45 1.45 12.98
CA HIS A 178 17.71 1.71 14.39
C HIS A 178 16.70 0.95 15.26
N THR A 179 17.08 -0.22 15.75
CA THR A 179 16.17 -1.14 16.47
C THR A 179 15.81 -0.69 17.89
N GLY A 180 16.58 0.23 18.47
CA GLY A 180 16.41 0.71 19.85
C GLY A 180 15.36 1.80 20.03
N CYS A 181 14.77 2.33 18.95
CA CYS A 181 13.78 3.42 19.05
C CYS A 181 12.55 2.98 19.85
N LEU A 182 12.13 3.80 20.81
CA LEU A 182 10.91 3.59 21.60
C LEU A 182 9.67 3.73 20.70
N THR A 183 8.58 3.06 21.06
CA THR A 183 7.30 3.12 20.32
C THR A 183 6.11 3.26 21.26
N VAL A 184 4.92 3.50 20.69
CA VAL A 184 3.64 3.57 21.41
C VAL A 184 3.23 2.25 22.09
N THR A 185 3.92 1.14 21.85
CA THR A 185 3.72 -0.10 22.63
C THR A 185 4.43 -0.04 23.99
N GLY A 186 5.29 0.96 24.21
CA GLY A 186 6.22 1.03 25.35
C GLY A 186 7.40 0.07 25.24
N LYS A 187 7.59 -0.58 24.08
CA LYS A 187 8.74 -1.39 23.70
C LYS A 187 9.55 -0.71 22.61
N THR A 188 10.75 -1.22 22.36
CA THR A 188 11.56 -0.81 21.20
C THR A 188 10.93 -1.32 19.88
N ILE A 189 11.21 -0.64 18.77
CA ILE A 189 10.78 -1.08 17.45
C ILE A 189 11.36 -2.46 17.10
N GLY A 190 12.57 -2.77 17.58
CA GLY A 190 13.21 -4.06 17.40
C GLY A 190 12.46 -5.22 18.05
N GLU A 191 11.89 -5.01 19.24
CA GLU A 191 11.04 -5.97 19.95
C GLU A 191 9.67 -6.12 19.25
N ASN A 192 9.06 -5.02 18.82
CA ASN A 192 7.82 -5.07 18.05
C ASN A 192 8.01 -5.85 16.73
N ILE A 193 9.13 -5.63 16.02
CA ILE A 193 9.49 -6.39 14.81
C ILE A 193 9.61 -7.87 15.13
N ASP A 194 10.31 -8.25 16.20
CA ASP A 194 10.45 -9.66 16.60
C ASP A 194 9.07 -10.33 16.81
N GLU A 195 8.10 -9.61 17.36
CA GLU A 195 6.75 -10.11 17.67
C GLU A 195 5.79 -10.14 16.47
N TRP A 196 6.05 -9.36 15.41
CA TRP A 196 5.11 -9.14 14.30
C TRP A 196 5.63 -9.52 12.92
N ASP A 197 6.94 -9.60 12.71
CA ASP A 197 7.51 -10.13 11.48
C ASP A 197 7.21 -11.63 11.38
N VAL A 198 6.49 -12.06 10.34
CA VAL A 198 6.15 -13.47 10.15
C VAL A 198 7.33 -14.37 9.82
N ARG A 199 8.50 -13.78 9.54
CA ARG A 199 9.78 -14.48 9.34
C ARG A 199 10.60 -14.56 10.64
N SER A 200 10.16 -13.92 11.71
CA SER A 200 10.80 -14.00 13.03
C SER A 200 10.41 -15.29 13.74
N GLU A 201 11.37 -15.93 14.39
CA GLU A 201 11.12 -17.07 15.29
C GLU A 201 10.25 -16.69 16.50
N LYS A 202 10.26 -15.41 16.89
CA LYS A 202 9.48 -14.86 18.02
C LYS A 202 8.11 -14.32 17.59
N CYS A 203 7.72 -14.51 16.32
CA CYS A 203 6.46 -14.01 15.80
C CYS A 203 5.29 -14.55 16.63
N THR A 204 4.43 -13.64 17.11
CA THR A 204 3.28 -13.99 17.93
C THR A 204 2.21 -14.69 17.11
N GLU A 205 1.45 -15.58 17.76
CA GLU A 205 0.32 -16.27 17.11
C GLU A 205 -0.73 -15.28 16.57
N TRP A 206 -0.94 -14.15 17.28
CA TRP A 206 -1.84 -13.10 16.80
C TRP A 206 -1.35 -12.47 15.50
N ALA A 207 -0.06 -12.17 15.36
CA ALA A 207 0.49 -11.61 14.12
C ALA A 207 0.33 -12.60 12.94
N LYS A 208 0.59 -13.89 13.18
CA LYS A 208 0.37 -14.97 12.18
C LYS A 208 -1.09 -15.07 11.75
N ALA A 209 -2.03 -15.01 12.70
CA ALA A 209 -3.47 -15.10 12.41
C ALA A 209 -4.02 -13.81 11.77
N ALA A 210 -3.52 -12.64 12.15
CA ALA A 210 -4.01 -11.35 11.65
C ALA A 210 -3.63 -11.09 10.18
N ARG A 211 -2.62 -11.75 9.61
CA ARG A 211 -2.30 -11.61 8.18
C ARG A 211 -3.27 -12.37 7.27
N VAL A 212 -3.75 -13.54 7.70
CA VAL A 212 -4.73 -14.33 6.93
C VAL A 212 -6.13 -13.71 6.96
N SER A 213 -6.37 -12.71 7.82
CA SER A 213 -7.62 -11.96 7.79
C SER A 213 -7.78 -11.00 6.61
N GLY A 214 -6.68 -10.65 5.93
CA GLY A 214 -6.71 -9.91 4.67
C GLY A 214 -7.49 -10.63 3.57
N ALA A 215 -7.78 -11.92 3.74
CA ALA A 215 -8.73 -12.70 2.95
C ALA A 215 -10.21 -12.36 3.18
N SER A 216 -10.51 -11.46 4.11
CA SER A 216 -11.85 -10.87 4.26
C SER A 216 -12.14 -9.84 3.16
N ALA A 217 -11.22 -9.66 2.22
CA ALA A 217 -11.36 -8.77 1.08
C ALA A 217 -12.69 -9.02 0.36
N ILE A 218 -13.43 -7.93 0.21
CA ILE A 218 -14.59 -7.83 -0.64
C ILE A 218 -14.16 -8.38 -2.00
N VAL A 219 -14.69 -9.53 -2.37
CA VAL A 219 -14.45 -10.08 -3.70
C VAL A 219 -15.17 -9.15 -4.66
N VAL A 220 -14.38 -8.42 -5.44
CA VAL A 220 -14.85 -7.65 -6.59
C VAL A 220 -14.71 -8.55 -7.82
N ASP A 221 -15.25 -9.76 -7.75
CA ASP A 221 -15.36 -10.61 -8.95
C ASP A 221 -16.63 -10.14 -9.70
N PRO A 222 -16.51 -9.64 -10.94
CA PRO A 222 -17.68 -9.27 -11.74
C PRO A 222 -18.60 -10.47 -12.06
N ASN A 223 -18.14 -11.71 -11.87
CA ASN A 223 -18.95 -12.92 -11.97
C ASN A 223 -19.46 -13.43 -10.60
N ASP A 224 -19.25 -12.68 -9.52
CA ASP A 224 -19.76 -13.05 -8.20
C ASP A 224 -21.29 -13.05 -8.21
N LYS A 225 -21.87 -14.22 -7.91
CA LYS A 225 -23.33 -14.40 -7.82
C LYS A 225 -23.95 -13.61 -6.67
N LEU A 226 -23.16 -13.14 -5.71
CA LEU A 226 -23.56 -12.25 -4.62
C LEU A 226 -23.47 -10.75 -4.98
N GLY A 227 -23.02 -10.43 -6.20
CA GLY A 227 -22.77 -9.07 -6.68
C GLY A 227 -21.34 -8.60 -6.40
N MET A 228 -20.92 -7.52 -7.08
CA MET A 228 -19.55 -6.99 -7.04
C MET A 228 -19.06 -6.55 -5.65
N ALA A 229 -19.96 -6.45 -4.66
CA ALA A 229 -19.61 -6.16 -3.29
C ALA A 229 -20.65 -6.72 -2.29
N ALA A 230 -20.16 -7.41 -1.26
CA ALA A 230 -20.94 -7.95 -0.17
C ALA A 230 -21.57 -6.85 0.71
N ARG A 231 -22.91 -6.79 0.82
CA ARG A 231 -23.66 -5.81 1.65
C ARG A 231 -24.54 -6.46 2.72
N THR A 232 -24.56 -5.89 3.92
CA THR A 232 -25.51 -6.21 5.00
C THR A 232 -26.95 -5.89 4.59
N ALA A 233 -27.93 -6.40 5.34
CA ALA A 233 -29.34 -6.07 5.16
C ALA A 233 -29.65 -4.56 5.27
N SER A 234 -28.81 -3.80 5.96
CA SER A 234 -28.90 -2.33 6.06
C SER A 234 -28.20 -1.59 4.90
N GLY A 235 -27.73 -2.31 3.88
CA GLY A 235 -27.04 -1.76 2.70
C GLY A 235 -25.56 -1.45 2.91
N ASN A 236 -25.02 -1.66 4.11
CA ASN A 236 -23.61 -1.39 4.43
C ASN A 236 -22.71 -2.47 3.86
N LEU A 237 -21.53 -2.11 3.38
CA LEU A 237 -20.58 -3.07 2.84
C LEU A 237 -19.93 -3.86 3.99
N ALA A 238 -19.75 -5.16 3.80
CA ALA A 238 -19.27 -6.06 4.85
C ALA A 238 -18.37 -7.15 4.29
N PRO A 239 -17.34 -7.59 5.02
CA PRO A 239 -16.65 -8.84 4.75
C PRO A 239 -17.64 -9.98 4.48
N LYS A 240 -17.33 -10.82 3.48
CA LYS A 240 -18.19 -11.93 3.07
C LYS A 240 -18.70 -12.81 4.24
N PRO A 241 -17.88 -13.18 5.26
CA PRO A 241 -18.37 -13.92 6.42
C PRO A 241 -19.49 -13.22 7.19
N LEU A 242 -19.47 -11.89 7.26
CA LEU A 242 -20.49 -11.11 7.96
C LEU A 242 -21.83 -11.07 7.20
N LEU A 243 -21.88 -11.49 5.93
CA LEU A 243 -23.14 -11.68 5.21
C LEU A 243 -23.90 -12.90 5.71
N PHE A 244 -23.17 -13.97 6.04
CA PHE A 244 -23.74 -15.26 6.46
C PHE A 244 -23.94 -15.31 7.96
N HIS A 245 -22.97 -14.81 8.72
CA HIS A 245 -23.02 -14.76 10.18
C HIS A 245 -22.59 -13.37 10.69
N PRO A 246 -23.52 -12.40 10.72
CA PRO A 246 -23.23 -11.04 11.17
C PRO A 246 -22.65 -11.01 12.60
N GLY A 247 -21.46 -10.42 12.74
CA GLY A 247 -20.79 -10.23 14.04
C GLY A 247 -20.30 -11.50 14.74
N ASN A 248 -20.35 -12.68 14.10
CA ASN A 248 -19.98 -13.93 14.75
C ASN A 248 -18.47 -14.18 14.69
N GLU A 249 -17.79 -14.13 15.85
CA GLU A 249 -16.35 -14.35 15.96
C GLU A 249 -15.90 -15.75 15.50
N THR A 250 -16.74 -16.77 15.73
CA THR A 250 -16.48 -18.15 15.28
C THR A 250 -16.49 -18.23 13.76
N ALA A 251 -17.46 -17.60 13.09
CA ALA A 251 -17.53 -17.59 11.64
C ALA A 251 -16.31 -16.92 11.00
N ILE A 252 -15.83 -15.82 11.59
CA ILE A 252 -14.63 -15.13 11.13
C ILE A 252 -13.38 -15.97 11.39
N THR A 253 -13.29 -16.64 12.54
CA THR A 253 -12.17 -17.53 12.87
C THR A 253 -12.12 -18.71 11.90
N LEU A 254 -13.27 -19.33 11.59
CA LEU A 254 -13.38 -20.41 10.62
C LEU A 254 -13.12 -19.93 9.18
N TRP A 255 -13.45 -18.69 8.85
CA TRP A 255 -13.05 -18.09 7.57
C TRP A 255 -11.53 -17.97 7.44
N ARG A 256 -10.84 -17.52 8.50
CA ARG A 256 -9.37 -17.48 8.54
C ARG A 256 -8.79 -18.89 8.40
N ASP A 257 -9.42 -19.87 9.03
CA ASP A 257 -9.03 -21.28 8.96
C ASP A 257 -9.16 -21.80 7.52
N ALA A 258 -10.32 -21.56 6.88
CA ALA A 258 -10.54 -21.89 5.46
C ALA A 258 -9.49 -21.25 4.54
N ALA A 259 -9.16 -19.98 4.78
CA ALA A 259 -8.16 -19.24 4.03
C ALA A 259 -6.76 -19.83 4.20
N ALA A 260 -6.35 -20.12 5.44
CA ALA A 260 -5.07 -20.75 5.74
C ALA A 260 -4.96 -22.16 5.13
N TRP A 261 -6.00 -22.98 5.28
CA TRP A 261 -6.10 -24.30 4.66
C TRP A 261 -5.94 -24.22 3.14
N ASN A 262 -6.73 -23.38 2.48
CA ASN A 262 -6.70 -23.29 1.02
C ASN A 262 -5.37 -22.76 0.47
N ALA A 263 -4.64 -21.97 1.25
CA ALA A 263 -3.30 -21.48 0.94
C ALA A 263 -2.18 -22.48 1.31
N GLY A 264 -2.48 -23.55 2.06
CA GLY A 264 -1.46 -24.45 2.61
C GLY A 264 -0.60 -23.79 3.71
N ASP A 265 -1.11 -22.77 4.38
CA ASP A 265 -0.39 -22.00 5.40
C ASP A 265 -0.59 -22.61 6.80
N LEU A 266 0.13 -23.70 7.06
CA LEU A 266 0.04 -24.43 8.32
C LEU A 266 0.30 -23.55 9.55
N ALA A 267 1.21 -22.58 9.45
CA ALA A 267 1.55 -21.71 10.57
C ALA A 267 0.37 -20.78 10.93
N ALA A 268 -0.30 -20.21 9.92
CA ALA A 268 -1.50 -19.43 10.15
C ALA A 268 -2.68 -20.27 10.62
N GLU A 269 -2.84 -21.49 10.09
CA GLU A 269 -3.88 -22.43 10.51
C GLU A 269 -3.73 -22.77 12.00
N LEU A 270 -2.55 -23.21 12.42
CA LEU A 270 -2.27 -23.56 13.82
C LEU A 270 -2.39 -22.37 14.78
N ALA A 271 -2.12 -21.14 14.32
CA ALA A 271 -2.28 -19.95 15.15
C ALA A 271 -3.74 -19.68 15.57
N LEU A 272 -4.72 -20.25 14.86
CA LEU A 272 -6.13 -20.19 15.19
C LEU A 272 -6.54 -21.20 16.28
N TYR A 273 -5.63 -22.08 16.70
CA TYR A 273 -5.87 -23.10 17.72
C TYR A 273 -4.99 -22.88 18.95
N SER A 274 -5.55 -23.15 20.13
CA SER A 274 -4.82 -22.97 21.39
C SER A 274 -3.79 -24.09 21.62
N GLU A 275 -2.75 -23.84 22.39
CA GLU A 275 -1.75 -24.85 22.77
C GLU A 275 -2.38 -26.13 23.37
N LYS A 276 -3.48 -25.98 24.12
CA LYS A 276 -4.22 -27.07 24.77
C LYS A 276 -5.50 -27.44 24.02
N VAL A 277 -5.56 -27.22 22.70
CA VAL A 277 -6.76 -27.53 21.93
C VAL A 277 -7.11 -29.01 22.03
N ALA A 278 -8.40 -29.32 22.06
CA ALA A 278 -8.89 -30.68 21.91
C ALA A 278 -9.83 -30.75 20.71
N VAL A 279 -9.47 -31.55 19.71
CA VAL A 279 -10.31 -31.82 18.53
C VAL A 279 -10.80 -33.25 18.60
N LYS A 280 -12.11 -33.44 18.76
CA LYS A 280 -12.72 -34.77 18.75
C LYS A 280 -12.79 -35.29 17.32
N MET A 281 -12.33 -36.52 17.10
CA MET A 281 -12.27 -37.18 15.80
C MET A 281 -13.47 -38.13 15.59
N PRO A 282 -13.80 -38.51 14.34
CA PRO A 282 -14.95 -39.36 14.03
C PRO A 282 -14.93 -40.75 14.69
N ASP A 283 -13.75 -41.30 14.94
CA ASP A 283 -13.54 -42.60 15.62
C ASP A 283 -13.73 -42.53 17.15
N GLY A 284 -14.09 -41.35 17.67
CA GLY A 284 -14.28 -41.10 19.09
C GLY A 284 -12.99 -40.73 19.84
N THR A 285 -11.84 -40.77 19.19
CA THR A 285 -10.57 -40.28 19.76
C THR A 285 -10.54 -38.75 19.80
N ALA A 286 -9.52 -38.18 20.43
CA ALA A 286 -9.31 -36.74 20.46
C ALA A 286 -7.85 -36.39 20.22
N LEU A 287 -7.60 -35.51 19.24
CA LEU A 287 -6.32 -34.85 19.09
C LEU A 287 -6.17 -33.85 20.24
N LYS A 288 -5.15 -34.04 21.08
CA LYS A 288 -4.89 -33.20 22.25
C LYS A 288 -3.61 -32.43 22.05
N GLY A 289 -3.73 -31.11 22.09
CA GLY A 289 -2.64 -30.17 21.94
C GLY A 289 -2.33 -29.83 20.48
N LYS A 290 -1.62 -28.71 20.30
CA LYS A 290 -1.30 -28.15 18.98
C LYS A 290 -0.40 -29.07 18.15
N GLU A 291 0.52 -29.82 18.78
CA GLU A 291 1.40 -30.76 18.06
C GLU A 291 0.66 -31.96 17.45
N ALA A 292 -0.31 -32.53 18.18
CA ALA A 292 -1.14 -33.61 17.63
C ALA A 292 -2.00 -33.09 16.46
N LEU A 293 -2.51 -31.86 16.57
CA LEU A 293 -3.25 -31.21 15.50
C LEU A 293 -2.37 -30.91 14.28
N ARG A 294 -1.15 -30.41 14.49
CA ARG A 294 -0.14 -30.17 13.44
C ARG A 294 0.09 -31.44 12.62
N ALA A 295 0.41 -32.54 13.27
CA ALA A 295 0.68 -33.80 12.59
C ALA A 295 -0.51 -34.26 11.73
N ALA A 296 -1.74 -34.10 12.24
CA ALA A 296 -2.95 -34.44 11.51
C ALA A 296 -3.20 -33.53 10.30
N ILE A 297 -3.06 -32.21 10.46
CA ILE A 297 -3.23 -31.23 9.38
C ILE A 297 -2.17 -31.45 8.29
N GLU A 298 -0.90 -31.61 8.67
CA GLU A 298 0.19 -31.90 7.71
C GLU A 298 -0.06 -33.17 6.91
N GLN A 299 -0.54 -34.23 7.57
CA GLN A 299 -0.91 -35.46 6.89
C GLN A 299 -2.05 -35.21 5.89
N GLN A 300 -3.09 -34.49 6.28
CA GLN A 300 -4.20 -34.18 5.39
C GLN A 300 -3.80 -33.28 4.22
N HIS A 301 -2.92 -32.29 4.41
CA HIS A 301 -2.38 -31.50 3.30
C HIS A 301 -1.66 -32.40 2.28
N ARG A 302 -0.81 -33.32 2.75
CA ARG A 302 -0.12 -34.30 1.88
C ARG A 302 -1.09 -35.21 1.14
N GLU A 303 -2.08 -35.76 1.83
CA GLU A 303 -3.08 -36.69 1.26
C GLU A 303 -4.03 -36.00 0.29
N SER A 304 -4.40 -34.74 0.57
CA SER A 304 -5.33 -33.98 -0.26
C SER A 304 -4.78 -33.65 -1.64
N GLN A 305 -3.44 -33.50 -1.76
CA GLN A 305 -2.77 -33.03 -2.99
C GLN A 305 -3.42 -31.77 -3.59
N GLY A 306 -3.95 -30.88 -2.74
CA GLY A 306 -4.65 -29.65 -3.17
C GLY A 306 -6.07 -29.86 -3.74
N LEU A 307 -6.58 -31.10 -3.74
CA LEU A 307 -7.94 -31.44 -4.17
C LEU A 307 -8.98 -31.24 -3.06
N VAL A 308 -8.55 -31.00 -1.82
CA VAL A 308 -9.46 -30.68 -0.70
C VAL A 308 -9.46 -29.18 -0.46
N ARG A 309 -10.65 -28.57 -0.50
CA ARG A 309 -10.86 -27.15 -0.23
C ARG A 309 -11.79 -26.95 0.95
N ALA A 310 -11.54 -25.91 1.71
CA ALA A 310 -12.33 -25.53 2.86
C ALA A 310 -13.18 -24.28 2.55
N GLU A 311 -14.41 -24.25 3.05
CA GLU A 311 -15.30 -23.10 2.95
C GLU A 311 -16.10 -22.92 4.25
N LEU A 312 -16.63 -21.72 4.45
CA LEU A 312 -17.57 -21.47 5.54
C LEU A 312 -18.92 -22.14 5.20
N GLY A 313 -19.55 -22.76 6.20
CA GLY A 313 -20.89 -23.31 6.08
C GLY A 313 -21.73 -23.03 7.32
N ASP A 314 -23.03 -23.32 7.21
CA ASP A 314 -23.98 -23.31 8.32
C ASP A 314 -24.45 -24.73 8.62
N TYR A 315 -24.38 -25.12 9.88
CA TYR A 315 -25.00 -26.34 10.38
C TYR A 315 -25.93 -26.00 11.55
N ARG A 316 -27.24 -25.96 11.27
CA ARG A 316 -28.30 -25.69 12.25
C ARG A 316 -28.15 -24.30 12.91
N GLY A 317 -27.77 -23.29 12.14
CA GLY A 317 -27.59 -21.92 12.62
C GLY A 317 -26.21 -21.64 13.23
N GLU A 318 -25.33 -22.65 13.31
CA GLU A 318 -23.96 -22.50 13.78
C GLU A 318 -22.96 -22.49 12.61
N PRO A 319 -21.97 -21.58 12.62
CA PRO A 319 -20.92 -21.58 11.60
C PRO A 319 -20.02 -22.82 11.76
N VAL A 320 -19.71 -23.45 10.62
CA VAL A 320 -18.82 -24.62 10.51
C VAL A 320 -17.80 -24.41 9.40
N LEU A 321 -16.65 -25.09 9.50
CA LEU A 321 -15.70 -25.19 8.41
C LEU A 321 -16.03 -26.45 7.60
N LEU A 322 -16.45 -26.31 6.35
CA LEU A 322 -16.84 -27.42 5.49
C LEU A 322 -15.72 -27.76 4.51
N PHE A 323 -15.39 -29.06 4.37
CA PHE A 323 -14.39 -29.54 3.42
C PHE A 323 -15.02 -30.23 2.20
N TRP A 324 -14.54 -29.84 1.02
CA TRP A 324 -14.90 -30.40 -0.28
C TRP A 324 -13.72 -31.13 -0.89
N LYS A 325 -13.94 -32.36 -1.36
CA LYS A 325 -12.98 -33.07 -2.21
C LYS A 325 -13.40 -32.95 -3.65
N TYR A 326 -12.51 -32.40 -4.47
CA TYR A 326 -12.68 -32.26 -5.91
C TYR A 326 -12.13 -33.50 -6.63
N GLN A 327 -12.90 -34.03 -7.57
CA GLN A 327 -12.43 -35.02 -8.51
C GLN A 327 -11.79 -34.33 -9.72
N LYS A 328 -10.89 -35.02 -10.41
CA LYS A 328 -10.26 -34.52 -11.65
C LYS A 328 -11.26 -34.19 -12.75
N THR A 329 -12.46 -34.77 -12.69
CA THR A 329 -13.60 -34.55 -13.59
C THR A 329 -14.37 -33.25 -13.29
N GLY A 330 -14.01 -32.53 -12.22
CA GLY A 330 -14.67 -31.29 -11.79
C GLY A 330 -15.86 -31.48 -10.84
N SER A 331 -16.28 -32.72 -10.57
CA SER A 331 -17.28 -32.99 -9.52
C SER A 331 -16.68 -32.77 -8.13
N ARG A 332 -17.53 -32.45 -7.14
CA ARG A 332 -17.11 -32.25 -5.75
C ARG A 332 -18.07 -32.91 -4.77
N GLU A 333 -17.53 -33.39 -3.66
CA GLU A 333 -18.31 -33.98 -2.57
C GLU A 333 -17.87 -33.45 -1.20
N LYS A 334 -18.81 -33.40 -0.25
CA LYS A 334 -18.53 -33.01 1.13
C LYS A 334 -17.85 -34.18 1.83
N THR A 335 -16.69 -33.94 2.43
CA THR A 335 -15.89 -35.00 3.08
C THR A 335 -15.85 -34.90 4.61
N GLY A 336 -16.04 -33.70 5.15
CA GLY A 336 -16.07 -33.48 6.59
C GLY A 336 -16.36 -32.03 6.93
N MET A 337 -16.59 -31.77 8.22
CA MET A 337 -16.68 -30.41 8.74
C MET A 337 -16.03 -30.27 10.12
N VAL A 338 -15.46 -29.10 10.42
CA VAL A 338 -15.07 -28.71 11.78
C VAL A 338 -16.21 -27.92 12.41
N ARG A 339 -16.62 -28.37 13.60
CA ARG A 339 -17.58 -27.67 14.47
C ARG A 339 -16.85 -27.13 15.68
N VAL A 340 -16.84 -25.81 15.86
CA VAL A 340 -16.21 -25.19 17.02
C VAL A 340 -17.11 -25.33 18.23
N LYS A 341 -16.61 -25.96 19.30
CA LYS A 341 -17.34 -26.14 20.56
C LYS A 341 -16.96 -25.09 21.60
N ARG A 342 -15.77 -24.52 21.51
CA ARG A 342 -15.33 -23.44 22.41
C ARG A 342 -14.27 -22.57 21.74
N LEU A 343 -14.58 -21.29 21.60
CA LEU A 343 -13.70 -20.22 21.16
C LEU A 343 -13.34 -19.33 22.37
N LYS A 344 -12.09 -18.85 22.45
CA LYS A 344 -11.68 -17.83 23.41
C LYS A 344 -10.67 -16.90 22.77
N ASN A 345 -10.92 -15.59 22.81
CA ASN A 345 -10.03 -14.57 22.23
C ASN A 345 -9.61 -14.90 20.78
N TRP A 346 -10.58 -15.24 19.92
CA TRP A 346 -10.32 -15.62 18.52
C TRP A 346 -9.53 -16.92 18.31
N VAL A 347 -9.37 -17.74 19.35
CA VAL A 347 -8.62 -19.00 19.30
C VAL A 347 -9.54 -20.18 19.65
N ILE A 348 -9.53 -21.21 18.81
CA ILE A 348 -10.27 -22.46 18.98
C ILE A 348 -9.59 -23.28 20.09
N THR A 349 -10.37 -23.60 21.11
CA THR A 349 -9.89 -24.40 22.26
C THR A 349 -10.54 -25.77 22.33
N ARG A 350 -11.73 -25.94 21.74
CA ARG A 350 -12.38 -27.24 21.52
C ARG A 350 -13.10 -27.23 20.18
N ALA A 351 -12.91 -28.28 19.40
CA ALA A 351 -13.60 -28.51 18.15
C ALA A 351 -13.94 -29.99 17.97
N GLU A 352 -14.73 -30.30 16.97
CA GLU A 352 -15.10 -31.66 16.57
C GLU A 352 -15.06 -31.76 15.05
N TYR A 353 -14.34 -32.76 14.55
CA TYR A 353 -14.33 -33.12 13.14
C TYR A 353 -15.42 -34.16 12.88
N ASP A 354 -16.41 -33.80 12.06
CA ASP A 354 -17.62 -34.58 11.80
C ASP A 354 -17.66 -35.00 10.33
N THR A 355 -17.64 -36.31 10.09
CA THR A 355 -17.73 -36.93 8.75
C THR A 355 -19.04 -37.69 8.54
N ASN A 356 -20.01 -37.57 9.45
CA ASN A 356 -21.26 -38.32 9.35
C ASN A 356 -22.08 -37.86 8.13
N PRO A 357 -22.40 -38.75 7.17
CA PRO A 357 -23.13 -38.38 5.95
C PRO A 357 -24.48 -37.72 6.23
N LYS A 358 -25.19 -38.13 7.29
CA LYS A 358 -26.48 -37.54 7.68
C LYS A 358 -26.32 -36.10 8.18
N HIS A 359 -25.18 -35.78 8.78
CA HIS A 359 -24.89 -34.42 9.22
C HIS A 359 -24.43 -33.56 8.04
N LEU A 360 -23.49 -34.06 7.22
CA LEU A 360 -22.98 -33.37 6.03
C LEU A 360 -24.09 -33.04 5.01
N ALA A 361 -25.09 -33.92 4.88
CA ALA A 361 -26.27 -33.66 4.05
C ALA A 361 -27.08 -32.44 4.50
N LYS A 362 -27.03 -32.07 5.79
CA LYS A 362 -27.74 -30.93 6.38
C LYS A 362 -26.93 -29.64 6.42
N VAL A 363 -25.62 -29.70 6.20
CA VAL A 363 -24.77 -28.50 6.15
C VAL A 363 -25.11 -27.69 4.92
N GLN A 364 -25.41 -26.41 5.10
CA GLN A 364 -25.58 -25.46 4.01
C GLN A 364 -24.23 -24.81 3.72
N SER A 365 -23.78 -24.92 2.47
CA SER A 365 -22.62 -24.17 1.99
C SER A 365 -22.96 -22.69 2.01
N SER A 366 -22.04 -21.84 2.48
CA SER A 366 -22.19 -20.40 2.24
C SER A 366 -21.99 -20.03 0.76
N GLY A 367 -21.44 -20.93 -0.06
CA GLY A 367 -20.96 -20.61 -1.41
C GLY A 367 -19.73 -19.68 -1.39
N LEU A 368 -19.24 -19.34 -0.20
CA LEU A 368 -18.03 -18.59 0.01
C LEU A 368 -16.87 -19.57 0.21
N MET A 369 -16.43 -20.17 -0.88
CA MET A 369 -15.06 -20.66 -0.89
C MET A 369 -14.16 -19.43 -0.95
N PRO A 370 -13.07 -19.36 -0.16
CA PRO A 370 -11.96 -18.47 -0.47
C PRO A 370 -11.35 -18.88 -1.82
N HIS A 371 -12.03 -18.57 -2.92
CA HIS A 371 -11.55 -18.71 -4.29
C HIS A 371 -10.97 -17.37 -4.70
N ASP A 372 -9.88 -16.99 -4.04
CA ASP A 372 -9.12 -15.82 -4.41
C ASP A 372 -7.90 -16.32 -5.19
N PRO A 373 -7.68 -15.88 -6.45
CA PRO A 373 -6.37 -15.97 -7.08
C PRO A 373 -5.24 -15.47 -6.16
N ALA A 374 -5.56 -14.60 -5.20
CA ALA A 374 -4.68 -14.18 -4.11
C ALA A 374 -4.39 -15.21 -3.01
N PHE A 375 -4.85 -16.47 -3.12
CA PHE A 375 -4.32 -17.60 -2.33
C PHE A 375 -3.35 -18.48 -3.12
N MET A 376 -3.22 -18.26 -4.43
CA MET A 376 -2.07 -18.71 -5.22
C MET A 376 -0.93 -17.68 -5.22
N PHE A 377 -1.15 -16.54 -4.56
CA PHE A 377 -0.18 -15.48 -4.38
C PHE A 377 0.94 -15.94 -3.45
N LYS A 378 2.18 -15.67 -3.86
CA LYS A 378 3.37 -15.93 -3.04
C LYS A 378 3.70 -14.68 -2.24
N ALA A 379 3.61 -14.78 -0.92
CA ALA A 379 3.94 -13.69 -0.01
C ALA A 379 5.34 -13.10 -0.26
N GLU A 380 6.31 -13.95 -0.62
CA GLU A 380 7.68 -13.53 -0.98
C GLU A 380 7.78 -12.67 -2.24
N ASP A 381 6.79 -12.73 -3.14
CA ASP A 381 6.79 -11.89 -4.33
C ASP A 381 6.37 -10.46 -4.02
N CYS A 382 5.46 -10.26 -3.05
CA CYS A 382 5.04 -8.92 -2.60
C CYS A 382 6.05 -8.26 -1.67
N ILE A 383 6.54 -9.00 -0.66
CA ILE A 383 7.58 -8.52 0.27
C ILE A 383 8.83 -9.37 0.03
N ARG A 384 9.77 -8.84 -0.73
CA ARG A 384 11.01 -9.53 -1.11
C ARG A 384 12.08 -9.42 -0.02
N THR A 385 13.07 -10.29 -0.09
CA THR A 385 14.30 -10.19 0.72
C THR A 385 15.30 -9.28 0.02
N LYS A 386 16.42 -8.99 0.67
CA LYS A 386 17.52 -8.22 0.05
C LYS A 386 18.00 -8.82 -1.27
N THR A 387 18.08 -10.15 -1.37
CA THR A 387 18.62 -10.86 -2.55
C THR A 387 17.66 -10.89 -3.73
N SER A 388 16.35 -10.81 -3.47
CA SER A 388 15.31 -10.82 -4.50
C SER A 388 14.65 -9.46 -4.70
N ALA A 389 15.17 -8.39 -4.10
CA ALA A 389 14.63 -7.04 -4.11
C ALA A 389 14.26 -6.57 -5.53
N TYR A 390 13.21 -5.77 -5.65
CA TYR A 390 12.78 -5.24 -6.94
C TYR A 390 13.80 -4.29 -7.55
N LEU A 391 14.48 -3.50 -6.71
CA LEU A 391 15.55 -2.60 -7.09
C LEU A 391 16.65 -2.68 -6.02
N PRO A 392 17.94 -2.59 -6.41
CA PRO A 392 19.05 -2.58 -5.47
C PRO A 392 19.09 -1.29 -4.64
N GLU A 393 18.58 -0.19 -5.20
CA GLU A 393 18.37 1.09 -4.52
C GLU A 393 16.88 1.31 -4.21
N GLY A 394 16.62 2.40 -3.50
CA GLY A 394 15.32 2.80 -3.03
C GLY A 394 14.29 3.05 -4.12
N GLY A 395 13.01 2.86 -3.77
CA GLY A 395 11.88 3.16 -4.65
C GLY A 395 11.54 4.65 -4.79
N LEU A 396 12.22 5.52 -4.03
CA LEU A 396 12.17 6.98 -4.10
C LEU A 396 13.59 7.52 -4.22
N ALA A 397 13.78 8.56 -5.03
CA ALA A 397 15.05 9.25 -5.18
C ALA A 397 14.86 10.77 -5.15
N ILE A 398 15.90 11.47 -4.69
CA ILE A 398 15.97 12.92 -4.74
C ILE A 398 16.84 13.30 -5.94
N LEU A 399 16.37 14.19 -6.81
CA LEU A 399 17.16 14.68 -7.95
C LEU A 399 17.56 16.14 -7.72
N TYR A 400 18.83 16.45 -7.98
CA TYR A 400 19.41 17.78 -7.90
C TYR A 400 19.89 18.24 -9.27
N GLY A 401 20.11 19.54 -9.44
CA GLY A 401 20.72 20.05 -10.68
C GLY A 401 20.28 21.47 -10.96
N GLN A 402 20.57 21.95 -12.16
CA GLN A 402 20.21 23.31 -12.54
C GLN A 402 18.71 23.59 -12.45
N LEU A 403 17.86 22.58 -12.70
CA LEU A 403 16.41 22.75 -12.62
C LEU A 403 15.90 22.74 -11.17
N ALA A 404 16.50 21.93 -10.31
CA ALA A 404 16.08 21.71 -8.92
C ALA A 404 17.26 21.83 -7.95
N PRO A 405 17.78 23.05 -7.73
CA PRO A 405 18.98 23.25 -6.91
C PRO A 405 18.74 22.92 -5.43
N GLN A 406 17.50 23.03 -4.94
CA GLN A 406 17.11 22.60 -3.60
C GLN A 406 16.44 21.22 -3.60
N GLY A 407 16.60 20.46 -4.69
CA GLY A 407 16.07 19.11 -4.82
C GLY A 407 14.66 19.03 -5.42
N SER A 408 14.34 17.82 -5.84
CA SER A 408 13.05 17.36 -6.38
C SER A 408 12.91 15.87 -6.08
N VAL A 409 11.70 15.32 -6.17
CA VAL A 409 11.43 13.92 -5.76
C VAL A 409 10.87 13.13 -6.93
N VAL A 410 11.38 11.91 -7.12
CA VAL A 410 10.88 10.95 -8.10
C VAL A 410 10.67 9.57 -7.48
N LYS A 411 9.59 8.91 -7.85
CA LYS A 411 9.32 7.52 -7.47
C LYS A 411 9.91 6.56 -8.50
N THR A 412 11.18 6.18 -8.31
CA THR A 412 11.92 5.26 -9.19
C THR A 412 11.27 3.88 -9.27
N ALA A 413 10.60 3.42 -8.21
CA ALA A 413 9.87 2.15 -8.21
C ALA A 413 8.70 2.12 -9.22
N GLY A 414 8.17 3.28 -9.59
CA GLY A 414 7.10 3.44 -10.57
C GLY A 414 7.58 3.55 -12.03
N ILE A 415 8.89 3.70 -12.27
CA ILE A 415 9.42 3.79 -13.63
C ILE A 415 9.42 2.39 -14.26
N SER A 416 8.64 2.23 -15.33
CA SER A 416 8.51 0.98 -16.07
C SER A 416 9.77 0.60 -16.82
N ASP A 417 9.90 -0.68 -17.15
CA ASP A 417 11.02 -1.16 -17.96
C ASP A 417 10.95 -0.62 -19.40
N GLY A 418 9.76 -0.34 -19.93
CA GLY A 418 9.58 0.35 -21.22
C GLY A 418 10.20 1.74 -21.22
N PHE A 419 9.96 2.53 -20.16
CA PHE A 419 10.58 3.84 -20.02
C PHE A 419 12.11 3.74 -19.83
N LYS A 420 12.61 2.75 -19.07
CA LYS A 420 14.05 2.51 -18.92
C LYS A 420 14.71 2.15 -20.26
N GLN A 421 14.08 1.29 -21.06
CA GLN A 421 14.59 0.93 -22.40
C GLN A 421 14.69 2.16 -23.29
N ARG A 422 13.71 3.06 -23.23
CA ARG A 422 13.73 4.34 -23.95
C ARG A 422 14.86 5.27 -23.50
N CYS A 423 15.22 5.27 -22.22
CA CYS A 423 16.35 6.03 -21.71
C CYS A 423 17.73 5.46 -22.14
N GLY A 424 17.74 4.27 -22.75
CA GLY A 424 18.97 3.57 -23.13
C GLY A 424 19.79 3.07 -21.92
N PRO A 425 21.00 2.54 -22.17
CA PRO A 425 21.80 1.85 -21.14
C PRO A 425 22.26 2.75 -20.00
N GLY A 426 22.34 4.07 -20.23
CA GLY A 426 22.70 5.04 -19.18
C GLY A 426 21.55 5.39 -18.24
N PHE A 427 20.33 4.92 -18.53
CA PHE A 427 19.10 5.35 -17.84
C PHE A 427 19.02 6.89 -17.74
N VAL A 428 19.20 7.57 -18.88
CA VAL A 428 19.08 9.02 -19.02
C VAL A 428 17.95 9.37 -19.99
N PHE A 429 17.03 10.23 -19.58
CA PHE A 429 15.99 10.78 -20.45
C PHE A 429 16.31 12.23 -20.81
N GLU A 430 16.24 12.57 -22.09
CA GLU A 430 16.45 13.94 -22.55
C GLU A 430 15.45 14.30 -23.66
N GLY A 431 14.75 15.42 -23.51
CA GLY A 431 13.70 15.81 -24.44
C GLY A 431 13.35 17.30 -24.37
N PRO A 432 12.63 17.82 -25.39
CA PRO A 432 12.16 19.20 -25.43
C PRO A 432 10.99 19.42 -24.46
N CYS A 433 10.90 20.62 -23.89
CA CYS A 433 9.85 21.00 -22.97
C CYS A 433 8.53 21.30 -23.69
N VAL A 434 7.44 20.74 -23.18
CA VAL A 434 6.08 21.20 -23.43
C VAL A 434 5.54 21.76 -22.11
N ILE A 435 5.32 23.07 -22.06
CA ILE A 435 5.04 23.80 -20.82
C ILE A 435 3.55 24.14 -20.71
N PHE A 436 3.01 23.88 -19.53
CA PHE A 436 1.68 24.26 -19.10
C PHE A 436 1.76 25.10 -17.81
N GLU A 437 0.95 26.14 -17.73
CA GLU A 437 0.98 27.11 -16.61
C GLU A 437 0.00 26.77 -15.47
N SER A 438 -0.84 25.73 -15.66
CA SER A 438 -1.69 25.15 -14.62
C SER A 438 -2.08 23.69 -14.93
N GLN A 439 -2.67 23.00 -13.96
CA GLN A 439 -3.26 21.68 -14.16
C GLN A 439 -4.32 21.68 -15.27
N GLU A 440 -5.20 22.68 -15.32
CA GLU A 440 -6.27 22.78 -16.32
C GLU A 440 -5.71 22.91 -17.75
N ASP A 441 -4.68 23.75 -17.92
CA ASP A 441 -3.99 23.90 -19.20
C ASP A 441 -3.30 22.60 -19.63
N ALA A 442 -2.67 21.89 -18.68
CA ALA A 442 -2.07 20.59 -18.92
C ALA A 442 -3.11 19.55 -19.35
N CYS A 443 -4.24 19.46 -18.65
CA CYS A 443 -5.33 18.56 -19.00
C CYS A 443 -5.86 18.83 -20.42
N ALA A 444 -6.18 20.09 -20.73
CA ALA A 444 -6.68 20.48 -22.04
C ALA A 444 -5.65 20.21 -23.15
N GLY A 445 -4.38 20.55 -22.90
CA GLY A 445 -3.29 20.34 -23.85
C GLY A 445 -2.98 18.87 -24.14
N ILE A 446 -2.98 18.02 -23.11
CA ILE A 446 -2.75 16.58 -23.26
C ILE A 446 -3.87 15.94 -24.07
N LEU A 447 -5.14 16.23 -23.74
CA LEU A 447 -6.29 15.67 -24.46
C LEU A 447 -6.39 16.21 -25.90
N ALA A 448 -5.89 17.42 -26.16
CA ALA A 448 -5.77 17.98 -27.50
C ALA A 448 -4.55 17.46 -28.30
N GLY A 449 -3.76 16.54 -27.74
CA GLY A 449 -2.61 15.93 -28.42
C GLY A 449 -1.39 16.85 -28.56
N LYS A 450 -1.25 17.88 -27.72
CA LYS A 450 -0.06 18.76 -27.73
C LYS A 450 1.21 18.02 -27.29
N VAL A 451 1.08 17.02 -26.43
CA VAL A 451 2.19 16.20 -25.92
C VAL A 451 2.48 15.04 -26.86
N LYS A 452 3.75 14.82 -27.18
CA LYS A 452 4.26 13.80 -28.09
C LYS A 452 5.29 12.92 -27.40
N GLU A 453 5.56 11.78 -28.01
CA GLU A 453 6.63 10.88 -27.58
C GLU A 453 7.99 11.59 -27.56
N GLY A 454 8.74 11.43 -26.46
CA GLY A 454 10.03 12.08 -26.24
C GLY A 454 9.96 13.43 -25.53
N ASP A 455 8.77 13.99 -25.32
CA ASP A 455 8.61 15.28 -24.65
C ASP A 455 8.90 15.20 -23.15
N VAL A 456 9.35 16.33 -22.60
CA VAL A 456 9.39 16.63 -21.17
C VAL A 456 8.24 17.60 -20.86
N VAL A 457 7.19 17.10 -20.25
CA VAL A 457 6.01 17.88 -19.88
C VAL A 457 6.29 18.65 -18.59
N ILE A 458 6.28 19.97 -18.65
CA ILE A 458 6.45 20.86 -17.50
C ILE A 458 5.08 21.40 -17.11
N ILE A 459 4.66 21.19 -15.87
CA ILE A 459 3.48 21.85 -15.29
C ILE A 459 3.96 22.70 -14.12
N ARG A 460 3.95 24.02 -14.26
CA ARG A 460 4.54 24.94 -13.27
C ARG A 460 3.50 25.90 -12.69
N ASN A 461 3.90 26.65 -11.67
CA ASN A 461 3.00 27.47 -10.84
C ASN A 461 1.97 26.63 -10.09
N GLU A 462 2.33 25.39 -9.75
CA GLU A 462 1.53 24.48 -8.94
C GLU A 462 2.19 24.19 -7.60
N GLY A 463 3.28 24.89 -7.27
CA GLY A 463 3.96 24.84 -5.98
C GLY A 463 3.15 25.46 -4.82
N PRO A 464 3.70 25.45 -3.59
CA PRO A 464 3.03 26.00 -2.41
C PRO A 464 2.49 27.42 -2.62
N LYS A 465 3.28 28.34 -3.15
CA LYS A 465 2.86 29.73 -3.38
C LYS A 465 2.17 29.92 -4.72
N GLY A 466 2.65 29.23 -5.75
CA GLY A 466 2.18 29.36 -7.13
C GLY A 466 0.77 28.83 -7.34
N GLY A 467 0.43 27.68 -6.74
CA GLY A 467 -0.86 26.99 -6.90
C GLY A 467 -2.07 27.80 -6.44
N PRO A 468 -2.05 28.48 -5.28
CA PRO A 468 -1.36 28.09 -4.04
C PRO A 468 -1.88 26.75 -3.47
N GLY A 469 -1.15 26.20 -2.50
CA GLY A 469 -1.54 24.98 -1.78
C GLY A 469 -0.87 23.71 -2.29
N MET A 470 0.05 23.85 -3.24
CA MET A 470 0.82 22.75 -3.81
C MET A 470 -0.08 21.60 -4.29
N GLN A 471 -0.88 21.82 -5.33
CA GLN A 471 -1.93 20.88 -5.72
C GLN A 471 -1.36 19.51 -6.08
N GLU A 472 -2.14 18.45 -5.78
CA GLU A 472 -1.80 17.08 -6.15
C GLU A 472 -2.54 16.69 -7.43
N MET A 473 -1.79 16.63 -8.53
CA MET A 473 -2.35 16.46 -9.86
C MET A 473 -2.42 14.98 -10.26
N LEU A 474 -3.64 14.43 -10.34
CA LEU A 474 -3.92 13.07 -10.83
C LEU A 474 -4.39 13.05 -12.29
N SER A 475 -5.11 14.08 -12.72
CA SER A 475 -5.71 14.12 -14.05
C SER A 475 -4.67 14.15 -15.17
N PRO A 476 -3.63 15.02 -15.14
CA PRO A 476 -2.60 15.03 -16.18
C PRO A 476 -1.87 13.68 -16.32
N THR A 477 -1.51 13.03 -15.21
CA THR A 477 -0.83 11.73 -15.24
C THR A 477 -1.75 10.66 -15.82
N SER A 478 -3.01 10.62 -15.41
CA SER A 478 -3.99 9.65 -15.90
C SER A 478 -4.29 9.82 -17.39
N TYR A 479 -4.35 11.05 -17.89
CA TYR A 479 -4.56 11.32 -19.31
C TYR A 479 -3.36 10.93 -20.16
N ILE A 480 -2.13 11.16 -19.70
CA ILE A 480 -0.92 10.63 -20.36
C ILE A 480 -0.98 9.10 -20.49
N VAL A 481 -1.47 8.40 -19.46
CA VAL A 481 -1.68 6.94 -19.52
C VAL A 481 -2.78 6.58 -20.52
N GLY A 482 -3.94 7.24 -20.46
CA GLY A 482 -5.06 7.00 -21.38
C GLY A 482 -4.72 7.26 -22.84
N MET A 483 -3.84 8.23 -23.10
CA MET A 483 -3.31 8.58 -24.43
C MET A 483 -2.20 7.63 -24.92
N GLY A 484 -1.80 6.62 -24.13
CA GLY A 484 -0.75 5.68 -24.51
C GLY A 484 0.66 6.28 -24.53
N LEU A 485 0.88 7.35 -23.76
CA LEU A 485 2.17 8.07 -23.66
C LEU A 485 2.93 7.72 -22.37
N SER A 486 2.41 6.78 -21.57
CA SER A 486 2.88 6.52 -20.21
C SER A 486 4.39 6.30 -20.07
N ASP A 487 4.99 5.51 -20.95
CA ASP A 487 6.41 5.12 -20.97
C ASP A 487 7.21 5.91 -22.04
N LYS A 488 6.64 7.02 -22.52
CA LYS A 488 7.15 7.79 -23.66
C LYS A 488 7.56 9.21 -23.32
N VAL A 489 7.13 9.73 -22.17
CA VAL A 489 7.36 11.11 -21.75
C VAL A 489 7.77 11.19 -20.28
N ALA A 490 8.40 12.29 -19.90
CA ALA A 490 8.62 12.65 -18.51
C ALA A 490 7.68 13.80 -18.11
N LEU A 491 7.17 13.79 -16.87
CA LEU A 491 6.40 14.89 -16.29
C LEU A 491 7.19 15.52 -15.15
N ILE A 492 7.26 16.85 -15.12
CA ILE A 492 7.96 17.63 -14.09
C ILE A 492 7.06 18.75 -13.58
N THR A 493 7.03 18.95 -12.26
CA THR A 493 6.27 20.04 -11.63
C THR A 493 6.93 20.58 -10.37
N ASP A 494 6.68 21.85 -10.06
CA ASP A 494 6.92 22.46 -8.75
C ASP A 494 5.80 22.11 -7.72
N GLY A 495 4.68 21.56 -8.19
CA GLY A 495 3.61 20.98 -7.38
C GLY A 495 3.83 19.50 -7.03
N ARG A 496 2.74 18.73 -6.95
CA ARG A 496 2.73 17.30 -6.61
C ARG A 496 2.00 16.50 -7.68
N PHE A 497 2.43 15.27 -7.91
CA PHE A 497 1.70 14.31 -8.75
C PHE A 497 1.06 13.23 -7.90
N SER A 498 -0.19 12.89 -8.21
CA SER A 498 -0.83 11.69 -7.66
C SER A 498 -0.67 10.54 -8.65
N GLY A 499 -0.18 9.39 -8.17
CA GLY A 499 -0.33 8.10 -8.86
C GLY A 499 0.25 7.98 -10.27
N GLY A 500 1.47 7.44 -10.33
CA GLY A 500 2.17 6.76 -11.43
C GLY A 500 1.57 6.81 -12.85
N THR A 501 2.22 7.58 -13.72
CA THR A 501 2.43 7.11 -15.10
C THR A 501 3.46 5.96 -15.08
N ALA A 502 3.54 5.18 -16.15
CA ALA A 502 4.61 4.19 -16.33
C ALA A 502 5.99 4.85 -16.58
N GLY A 503 6.02 6.18 -16.71
CA GLY A 503 7.20 6.99 -16.99
C GLY A 503 7.69 7.71 -15.74
N ALA A 504 8.49 8.75 -15.93
CA ALA A 504 9.03 9.53 -14.84
C ALA A 504 8.09 10.70 -14.47
N CYS A 505 7.53 10.67 -13.26
CA CYS A 505 6.83 11.81 -12.66
C CYS A 505 7.71 12.41 -11.55
N ILE A 506 8.19 13.64 -11.77
CA ILE A 506 9.10 14.36 -10.89
C ILE A 506 8.34 15.55 -10.31
N GLY A 507 8.17 15.55 -8.99
CA GLY A 507 7.48 16.62 -8.28
C GLY A 507 8.41 17.41 -7.37
N HIS A 508 7.85 18.40 -6.69
CA HIS A 508 8.51 19.15 -5.62
C HIS A 508 9.76 19.91 -6.08
N VAL A 509 9.84 20.26 -7.38
CA VAL A 509 10.97 21.06 -7.89
C VAL A 509 11.09 22.33 -7.06
N SER A 510 12.22 22.45 -6.37
CA SER A 510 12.48 23.55 -5.43
C SER A 510 13.75 24.31 -5.84
N PRO A 511 13.72 25.66 -5.86
CA PRO A 511 12.57 26.54 -5.62
C PRO A 511 11.47 26.44 -6.67
N GLU A 512 10.23 26.75 -6.29
CA GLU A 512 9.08 26.78 -7.21
C GLU A 512 9.11 27.98 -8.16
N ALA A 513 8.28 27.98 -9.21
CA ALA A 513 8.22 29.09 -10.18
C ALA A 513 7.87 30.43 -9.51
N ALA A 514 6.93 30.43 -8.56
CA ALA A 514 6.49 31.63 -7.85
C ALA A 514 7.58 32.26 -6.95
N GLU A 515 8.61 31.50 -6.60
CA GLU A 515 9.80 31.99 -5.88
C GLU A 515 10.92 32.45 -6.81
N GLY A 516 10.68 32.45 -8.12
CA GLY A 516 11.69 32.75 -9.14
C GLY A 516 12.63 31.57 -9.41
N GLY A 517 12.22 30.35 -9.06
CA GLY A 517 12.99 29.14 -9.30
C GLY A 517 13.27 28.87 -10.79
N PRO A 518 14.29 28.05 -11.12
CA PRO A 518 14.68 27.74 -12.49
C PRO A 518 13.53 27.27 -13.39
N ILE A 519 12.59 26.48 -12.86
CA ILE A 519 11.41 26.00 -13.60
C ILE A 519 10.53 27.14 -14.17
N GLY A 520 10.49 28.29 -13.51
CA GLY A 520 9.77 29.49 -13.97
C GLY A 520 10.43 30.21 -15.16
N ARG A 521 11.68 29.88 -15.51
CA ARG A 521 12.47 30.50 -16.59
C ARG A 521 12.51 29.68 -17.88
N LEU A 522 11.94 28.47 -17.85
CA LEU A 522 11.84 27.59 -19.02
C LEU A 522 10.89 28.17 -20.09
N LYS A 523 11.19 27.84 -21.34
CA LYS A 523 10.41 28.13 -22.55
C LYS A 523 10.12 26.81 -23.30
N ASN A 524 9.02 26.79 -24.05
CA ASN A 524 8.70 25.65 -24.91
C ASN A 524 9.87 25.34 -25.86
N GLY A 525 10.21 24.06 -26.00
CA GLY A 525 11.34 23.59 -26.81
C GLY A 525 12.70 23.53 -26.11
N ASP A 526 12.86 24.14 -24.92
CA ASP A 526 14.07 23.95 -24.11
C ASP A 526 14.29 22.47 -23.82
N ARG A 527 15.55 22.02 -23.78
CA ARG A 527 15.87 20.63 -23.48
C ARG A 527 16.16 20.43 -22.00
N ILE A 528 15.58 19.41 -21.41
CA ILE A 528 15.89 18.95 -20.05
C ILE A 528 16.52 17.57 -20.12
N ARG A 529 17.60 17.37 -19.36
CA ARG A 529 18.27 16.08 -19.20
C ARG A 529 18.07 15.57 -17.78
N ILE A 530 17.54 14.36 -17.67
CA ILE A 530 17.26 13.65 -16.42
C ILE A 530 18.16 12.42 -16.36
N ASP A 531 19.11 12.41 -15.45
CA ASP A 531 20.05 11.32 -15.23
C ASP A 531 19.75 10.69 -13.86
N PHE A 532 19.00 9.57 -13.90
CA PHE A 532 18.52 8.90 -12.70
C PHE A 532 19.66 8.29 -11.87
N PRO A 533 20.65 7.58 -12.46
CA PRO A 533 21.76 7.03 -11.68
C PRO A 533 22.57 8.10 -10.92
N ASN A 534 22.88 9.23 -11.57
CA ASN A 534 23.66 10.30 -10.95
C ASN A 534 22.81 11.28 -10.14
N ARG A 535 21.47 11.08 -10.09
CA ARG A 535 20.50 11.92 -9.38
C ARG A 535 20.51 13.37 -9.84
N ARG A 536 20.55 13.55 -11.16
CA ARG A 536 20.74 14.84 -11.84
C ARG A 536 19.53 15.26 -12.69
N ILE A 537 19.18 16.54 -12.65
CA ILE A 537 18.14 17.16 -13.47
C ILE A 537 18.58 18.54 -13.96
N ASP A 538 18.96 18.61 -15.24
CA ASP A 538 19.71 19.73 -15.80
C ASP A 538 19.04 20.37 -17.00
N ILE A 539 19.34 21.67 -17.18
CA ILE A 539 18.79 22.50 -18.23
C ILE A 539 19.83 22.59 -19.34
N CYS A 540 19.50 22.05 -20.51
CA CYS A 540 20.41 22.01 -21.66
C CYS A 540 20.25 23.27 -22.53
N VAL A 541 20.30 24.44 -21.89
CA VAL A 541 20.24 25.77 -22.53
C VAL A 541 21.61 26.43 -22.35
N PRO A 542 22.18 27.07 -23.39
CA PRO A 542 23.45 27.78 -23.27
C PRO A 542 23.44 28.81 -22.14
N GLU A 543 24.52 28.88 -21.37
CA GLU A 543 24.61 29.71 -20.16
C GLU A 543 24.31 31.20 -20.42
N ALA A 544 24.80 31.74 -21.55
CA ALA A 544 24.56 33.13 -21.94
C ALA A 544 23.06 33.41 -22.16
N GLU A 545 22.34 32.49 -22.80
CA GLU A 545 20.90 32.61 -22.99
C GLU A 545 20.17 32.44 -21.65
N TRP A 546 20.58 31.46 -20.85
CA TRP A 546 19.99 31.20 -19.55
C TRP A 546 20.10 32.42 -18.64
N ALA A 547 21.29 33.01 -18.52
CA ALA A 547 21.58 34.17 -17.67
C ALA A 547 20.68 35.39 -17.99
N ALA A 548 20.27 35.57 -19.24
CA ALA A 548 19.39 36.66 -19.66
C ALA A 548 17.89 36.43 -19.32
N ARG A 549 17.48 35.20 -18.99
CA ARG A 549 16.06 34.86 -18.79
C ARG A 549 15.56 35.23 -17.39
N GLN A 550 14.44 35.92 -17.36
CA GLN A 550 13.66 36.18 -16.15
C GLN A 550 12.54 35.15 -15.97
N PRO A 551 12.16 34.80 -14.74
CA PRO A 551 11.03 33.91 -14.50
C PRO A 551 9.72 34.57 -14.91
N VAL A 552 8.80 33.79 -15.46
CA VAL A 552 7.44 34.25 -15.76
C VAL A 552 6.63 34.22 -14.46
N ALA A 553 6.23 35.40 -13.97
CA ALA A 553 5.43 35.51 -12.77
C ALA A 553 3.94 35.36 -13.07
N VAL A 554 3.32 34.30 -12.57
CA VAL A 554 1.85 34.14 -12.58
C VAL A 554 1.28 34.67 -11.27
N LYS A 555 0.46 35.72 -11.34
CA LYS A 555 -0.25 36.27 -10.18
C LYS A 555 -1.63 35.62 -10.08
N ARG A 556 -2.02 35.22 -8.86
CA ARG A 556 -3.37 34.78 -8.54
C ARG A 556 -4.00 35.77 -7.57
N ASP A 557 -5.23 36.20 -7.84
CA ASP A 557 -5.97 37.08 -6.95
C ASP A 557 -6.57 36.26 -5.81
N LEU A 558 -5.89 36.29 -4.66
CA LEU A 558 -6.22 35.47 -3.50
C LEU A 558 -6.79 36.31 -2.36
N THR A 559 -7.79 35.76 -1.68
CA THR A 559 -8.35 36.30 -0.43
C THR A 559 -8.41 35.20 0.65
N GLY A 560 -8.73 35.57 1.89
CA GLY A 560 -8.95 34.61 2.97
C GLY A 560 -7.71 33.78 3.33
N TRP A 561 -7.90 32.48 3.57
CA TRP A 561 -6.86 31.57 4.06
C TRP A 561 -5.71 31.38 3.06
N LEU A 562 -6.02 31.23 1.77
CA LEU A 562 -4.99 30.99 0.74
C LEU A 562 -4.04 32.19 0.58
N ALA A 563 -4.54 33.42 0.76
CA ALA A 563 -3.69 34.61 0.78
C ALA A 563 -2.75 34.66 2.01
N ARG A 564 -3.19 34.12 3.15
CA ARG A 564 -2.34 34.00 4.36
C ARG A 564 -1.30 32.89 4.18
N TYR A 565 -1.75 31.74 3.67
CA TYR A 565 -0.91 30.59 3.35
C TYR A 565 0.24 30.99 2.41
N GLN A 566 -0.05 31.64 1.28
CA GLN A 566 0.96 32.05 0.31
C GLN A 566 2.07 32.94 0.91
N LYS A 567 1.73 33.77 1.90
CA LYS A 567 2.70 34.68 2.56
C LYS A 567 3.63 33.97 3.54
N GLN A 568 3.18 32.89 4.15
CA GLN A 568 3.87 32.21 5.27
C GLN A 568 4.51 30.89 4.85
N VAL A 569 4.00 30.24 3.81
CA VAL A 569 4.43 28.90 3.47
C VAL A 569 5.87 28.85 2.97
N THR A 570 6.66 27.91 3.49
CA THR A 570 7.98 27.55 2.96
C THR A 570 7.85 26.67 1.72
N ASN A 571 8.87 26.57 0.88
CA ASN A 571 8.79 25.66 -0.27
C ASN A 571 8.82 24.16 0.13
N ALA A 572 8.67 23.29 -0.88
CA ALA A 572 8.54 21.86 -0.70
C ALA A 572 9.79 21.21 -0.07
N SER A 573 11.00 21.69 -0.38
CA SER A 573 12.24 21.17 0.21
C SER A 573 12.32 21.37 1.73
N GLN A 574 11.49 22.26 2.28
CA GLN A 574 11.41 22.56 3.71
C GLN A 574 10.16 21.98 4.39
N GLY A 575 9.36 21.18 3.67
CA GLY A 575 8.17 20.54 4.21
C GLY A 575 6.86 21.32 4.01
N GLY A 576 6.88 22.47 3.32
CA GLY A 576 5.64 23.22 3.07
C GLY A 576 4.96 23.75 4.34
N VAL A 577 5.75 24.01 5.39
CA VAL A 577 5.26 24.51 6.68
C VAL A 577 4.96 26.00 6.63
N LEU A 578 4.19 26.52 7.58
CA LEU A 578 3.98 27.95 7.75
C LEU A 578 5.09 28.51 8.64
N ALA A 579 5.79 29.55 8.17
CA ALA A 579 6.89 30.23 8.84
C ALA A 579 6.58 31.69 9.15
#